data_AF-A0A8J4U6I4-F1
#
_entry.id   AF-A0A8J4U6I4-F1
#
_cell.length_a   1.000
_cell.length_b   1.000
_cell.length_c   1.000
_cell.angle_alpha   90.00
_cell.angle_beta   90.00
_cell.angle_gamma   90.00
#
_symmetry.space_group_name_H-M   'P 1'
#
loop_
_entity.id
_entity.type
_entity.pdbx_description
1 polymer ?
#
loop_
_entity_poly.entity_id
_entity_poly.type
_entity_poly.pdbx_seq_one_letter_code
_entity_poly.pdbx_strand_id
1 'polypeptide(L)' 'MAAPASSAGEFEKWLNERLDGLGADREVYGAYILGVLQEEESDEEKSDALNGILSAFVV' A
#
# COMPACT_ATOMS: atom_id res chain seq x y z
N MET A 1 -22.77 14.26 4.34
CA MET A 1 -21.37 14.33 4.81
C MET A 1 -20.56 13.47 3.85
N ALA A 2 -19.74 14.07 2.99
CA ALA A 2 -18.84 13.30 2.14
C ALA A 2 -17.62 12.92 2.97
N ALA A 3 -17.33 11.63 3.11
CA ALA A 3 -16.13 11.16 3.77
C ALA A 3 -14.89 11.73 3.06
N PRO A 4 -13.80 12.08 3.78
CA PRO A 4 -12.60 12.56 3.14
C PRO A 4 -11.99 11.44 2.29
N ALA A 5 -12.17 11.51 0.98
CA ALA A 5 -11.48 10.68 0.00
C ALA A 5 -9.95 10.96 -0.06
N SER A 6 -9.43 11.78 0.86
CA SER A 6 -8.05 12.27 0.89
C SER A 6 -7.04 11.22 1.36
N SER A 7 -7.43 10.22 2.17
CA SER A 7 -6.47 9.21 2.67
C SER A 7 -5.98 8.23 1.60
N ALA A 8 -6.81 7.89 0.61
CA ALA A 8 -6.42 6.93 -0.42
C ALA A 8 -5.30 7.49 -1.32
N GLY A 9 -5.38 8.77 -1.71
CA GLY A 9 -4.38 9.41 -2.56
C GLY A 9 -3.04 9.67 -1.84
N GLU A 10 -3.08 10.01 -0.55
CA GLU A 10 -1.86 10.21 0.25
C GLU A 10 -1.12 8.89 0.50
N PHE A 11 -1.87 7.82 0.78
CA PHE A 11 -1.30 6.48 0.92
C PHE A 11 -0.70 5.97 -0.40
N GLU A 12 -1.44 6.10 -1.51
CA GLU A 12 -0.97 5.66 -2.82
C GLU A 12 0.31 6.40 -3.23
N LYS A 13 0.40 7.70 -2.93
CA LYS A 13 1.63 8.47 -3.14
C LYS A 13 2.79 8.00 -2.28
N TRP A 14 2.56 7.78 -0.97
CA TRP A 14 3.58 7.23 -0.06
C TRP A 14 4.07 5.86 -0.52
N LEU A 15 3.16 5.00 -0.94
CA LEU A 15 3.47 3.66 -1.42
C LEU A 15 4.32 3.73 -2.69
N ASN A 16 3.94 4.59 -3.64
CA ASN A 16 4.68 4.79 -4.87
C ASN A 16 6.12 5.27 -4.60
N GLU A 17 6.33 6.24 -3.70
CA GLU A 17 7.68 6.70 -3.34
C GLU A 17 8.49 5.61 -2.62
N ARG A 18 7.82 4.79 -1.79
CA ARG A 18 8.47 3.68 -1.12
C ARG A 18 8.93 2.61 -2.12
N LEU A 19 8.06 2.23 -3.06
CA LEU A 19 8.37 1.25 -4.11
C LEU A 19 9.49 1.75 -5.04
N ASP A 20 9.48 3.03 -5.40
CA ASP A 20 10.55 3.67 -6.19
C ASP A 20 11.90 3.58 -5.47
N GLY A 21 11.94 3.90 -4.17
CA GLY A 21 13.16 3.78 -3.37
C GLY A 21 13.67 2.35 -3.18
N LEU A 22 12.81 1.35 -3.37
CA LEU A 22 13.16 -0.07 -3.34
C LEU A 22 13.52 -0.63 -4.72
N GLY A 23 13.36 0.16 -5.80
CA GLY A 23 13.49 -0.31 -7.18
C GLY A 23 12.40 -1.31 -7.58
N ALA A 24 11.27 -1.30 -6.88
CA ALA A 24 10.14 -2.19 -7.10
C ALA A 24 9.14 -1.58 -8.09
N ASP A 25 8.56 -2.44 -8.93
CA ASP A 25 7.66 -2.00 -9.99
C ASP A 25 6.29 -1.58 -9.44
N ARG A 26 6.02 -0.28 -9.41
CA ARG A 26 4.82 0.28 -8.78
C ARG A 26 3.52 -0.15 -9.45
N GLU A 27 3.53 -0.45 -10.75
CA GLU A 27 2.32 -0.90 -11.44
C GLU A 27 1.91 -2.30 -10.98
N VAL A 28 2.90 -3.16 -10.71
CA VAL A 28 2.69 -4.52 -10.22
C VAL A 28 2.39 -4.51 -8.73
N TYR A 29 3.28 -3.93 -7.93
CA TYR A 29 3.17 -3.94 -6.48
C TYR A 29 2.11 -3.00 -5.94
N GLY A 30 1.90 -1.84 -6.59
CA GLY A 30 0.84 -0.89 -6.22
C GLY A 30 -0.53 -1.51 -6.41
N ALA A 31 -0.80 -2.14 -7.56
CA ALA A 31 -2.07 -2.83 -7.80
C ALA A 31 -2.27 -4.01 -6.84
N TYR A 32 -1.22 -4.77 -6.55
CA TYR A 32 -1.29 -5.88 -5.59
C TYR A 32 -1.64 -5.40 -4.18
N ILE A 33 -0.92 -4.38 -3.70
CA ILE A 33 -1.11 -3.79 -2.37
C ILE A 33 -2.47 -3.11 -2.22
N LEU A 34 -2.91 -2.37 -3.25
CA LEU A 34 -4.25 -1.78 -3.28
C LEU A 34 -5.34 -2.85 -3.33
N GLY A 35 -5.05 -4.01 -3.91
CA GLY A 35 -5.92 -5.19 -3.88
C GLY A 35 -6.13 -5.68 -2.45
N VAL A 36 -5.04 -5.89 -1.71
CA VAL A 36 -5.07 -6.28 -0.28
C VAL A 36 -5.85 -5.25 0.56
N LEU A 37 -5.62 -3.96 0.33
CA LEU A 37 -6.32 -2.90 1.05
C LEU A 37 -7.83 -2.82 0.75
N GLN A 38 -8.26 -3.31 -0.41
CA GLN A 38 -9.67 -3.38 -0.79
C GLN A 38 -10.40 -4.59 -0.25
N GLU A 39 -9.70 -5.57 0.33
CA GLU A 39 -10.34 -6.73 0.97
C GLU A 39 -11.18 -6.29 2.18
N GLU A 40 -12.20 -7.05 2.56
CA GLU A 40 -12.98 -6.83 3.80
C GLU A 40 -12.20 -7.30 5.05
N GLU A 41 -10.91 -6.96 5.12
CA GLU A 41 -10.04 -7.22 6.27
C GLU A 41 -9.96 -6.00 7.19
N SER A 42 -9.60 -6.23 8.45
CA SER A 42 -9.36 -5.16 9.41
C SER A 42 -8.13 -4.33 9.02
N ASP A 43 -8.10 -3.05 9.39
CA ASP A 43 -6.95 -2.18 9.13
C ASP A 43 -5.63 -2.75 9.67
N GLU A 44 -5.69 -3.50 10.77
CA GLU A 44 -4.53 -4.18 11.38
C GLU A 44 -4.00 -5.31 10.50
N GLU A 45 -4.87 -6.15 9.93
CA GLU A 45 -4.47 -7.25 9.03
C GLU A 45 -3.87 -6.71 7.73
N LYS A 46 -4.50 -5.67 7.16
CA LYS A 46 -4.00 -4.98 5.98
C LYS A 46 -2.63 -4.34 6.23
N SER A 47 -2.45 -3.74 7.41
CA SER A 47 -1.18 -3.12 7.80
C SER A 47 -0.07 -4.16 7.98
N ASP A 48 -0.39 -5.31 8.56
CA ASP A 48 0.57 -6.42 8.72
C ASP A 48 0.98 -7.02 7.37
N ALA A 49 0.01 -7.27 6.49
CA ALA A 49 0.25 -7.75 5.12
C ALA A 49 1.13 -6.77 4.32
N LEU A 50 0.80 -5.48 4.38
CA LEU A 50 1.60 -4.40 3.80
C LEU A 50 3.03 -4.40 4.34
N ASN A 51 3.18 -4.48 5.65
CA ASN A 51 4.48 -4.48 6.30
C ASN A 51 5.30 -5.72 5.90
N GLY A 52 4.68 -6.89 5.79
CA GLY A 52 5.32 -8.12 5.30
C GLY A 52 5.82 -7.99 3.86
N ILE A 53 4.98 -7.46 2.96
CA ILE A 53 5.35 -7.21 1.57
C ILE A 53 6.50 -6.20 1.49
N LEU A 54 6.36 -5.06 2.16
CA LEU A 54 7.37 -3.99 2.11
C LEU A 54 8.69 -4.40 2.77
N SER A 55 8.64 -5.20 3.83
CA SER A 55 9.82 -5.75 4.51
C SER A 55 10.61 -6.70 3.62
N ALA A 56 9.96 -7.40 2.68
CA ALA A 56 10.65 -8.28 1.72
C ALA A 56 11.61 -7.52 0.78
N PHE A 57 11.47 -6.19 0.65
CA PHE A 57 12.35 -5.35 -0.15
C PHE A 57 13.41 -4.60 0.67
N VAL A 58 13.23 -4.50 1.99
CA VAL A 58 14.19 -3.83 2.88
C VAL A 58 15.25 -4.85 3.27
N VAL A 59 16.40 -4.83 2.58
CA VAL A 59 17.59 -5.64 2.87
C VAL A 59 18.48 -5.03 3.96
#